data_AF-A0A532EJB4-F1
#
_entry.id   AF-A0A532EJB4-F1
#
_cell.length_a   1.000
_cell.length_b   1.000
_cell.length_c   1.000
_cell.angle_alpha   90.00
_cell.angle_beta   90.00
_cell.angle_gamma   90.00
#
_symmetry.space_group_name_H-M   'P 1'
#
loop_
_entity.id
_entity.type
_entity.pdbx_description
1 polymer ?
#
loop_
_entity_poly.entity_id
_entity_poly.type
_entity_poly.pdbx_seq_one_letter_code
_entity_poly.pdbx_strand_id
1 'polypeptide(L)'
;MTSQPLASLSTSPVIVLDGFRILRFAIPIAVAMLCVLPGLVPDMTAADDSYIAGYAAAVLHNEFQATKASVLVHNGVVTVDAQSLGTVDQAKVRTALESIPGVTRVDMQEGPVAVDFPASSPPQVVKQEVPKSESKFLPRGLLFAPLHADPRWPHFSIAYRRISAGAEPKKTGSANFGETFALYRNAAPLDGQWEIAFQGGVFSVFNMNASSKDLVNADYTAGLLTSYRTGSFSGFLRIHHQSSHLGDEFILNSRTAVNRINLSYEEIDLKLSYEVAAWLRVYGGGGMLVNRDPKALGRGTTQFGAELISPWTFFSGKVRPVAYGDFQANERSNWAVSRSLMAGLQFEEARIGDRRLQLLMEYFKGPSPNGQFFSQSTDWIGLGLHLYY
;
A
#
# COMPACT_ATOMS: atom_id res chain seq x y z
N MET A 1 65.63 27.35 -58.58
CA MET A 1 65.60 25.92 -58.94
C MET A 1 64.52 25.26 -58.09
N THR A 2 63.30 25.26 -58.65
CA THR A 2 62.51 24.07 -59.07
C THR A 2 61.52 23.66 -57.96
N SER A 3 60.28 24.15 -57.91
CA SER A 3 59.08 23.95 -58.77
C SER A 3 58.36 22.60 -58.58
N GLN A 4 57.31 22.60 -57.73
CA GLN A 4 55.97 22.00 -57.93
C GLN A 4 55.81 20.43 -58.08
N PRO A 5 54.58 19.83 -58.02
CA PRO A 5 53.76 19.59 -56.81
C PRO A 5 52.97 18.22 -56.82
N LEU A 6 51.99 18.09 -55.90
CA LEU A 6 50.78 17.24 -55.90
C LEU A 6 50.88 15.72 -55.63
N ALA A 7 50.18 15.27 -54.59
CA ALA A 7 49.12 14.24 -54.71
C ALA A 7 48.16 14.33 -53.51
N SER A 8 46.92 14.70 -53.82
CA SER A 8 45.74 14.65 -52.97
C SER A 8 45.36 13.22 -52.60
N LEU A 9 45.13 12.94 -51.32
CA LEU A 9 44.42 11.73 -50.90
C LEU A 9 42.94 12.04 -50.70
N SER A 10 42.19 11.45 -51.63
CA SER A 10 40.75 11.49 -51.82
C SER A 10 40.00 11.02 -50.58
N THR A 11 38.99 11.81 -50.22
CA THR A 11 37.83 11.40 -49.43
C THR A 11 37.14 10.19 -50.08
N SER A 12 36.93 9.11 -49.32
CA SER A 12 36.01 8.03 -49.69
C SER A 12 34.64 8.25 -49.05
N PRO A 13 33.55 7.81 -49.71
CA PRO A 13 32.26 8.46 -49.58
C PRO A 13 31.42 7.93 -48.41
N VAL A 14 30.66 8.86 -47.83
CA VAL A 14 29.47 8.57 -47.05
C VAL A 14 28.42 7.97 -47.99
N ILE A 15 28.03 6.72 -47.74
CA ILE A 15 26.87 6.12 -48.39
C ILE A 15 25.63 6.72 -47.76
N VAL A 16 25.05 7.71 -48.46
CA VAL A 16 23.71 8.22 -48.24
C VAL A 16 22.76 7.33 -49.02
N LEU A 17 21.93 6.56 -48.32
CA LEU A 17 20.75 5.92 -48.91
C LEU A 17 19.58 6.90 -48.77
N ASP A 18 19.45 7.78 -49.76
CA ASP A 18 18.24 8.56 -50.00
C ASP A 18 17.33 7.75 -50.92
N GLY A 19 16.13 7.45 -50.42
CA GLY A 19 15.14 6.63 -51.11
C GLY A 19 13.73 6.99 -50.71
N PHE A 20 13.39 8.29 -50.70
CA PHE A 20 12.01 8.75 -50.62
C PHE A 20 11.66 9.49 -51.90
N ARG A 21 10.79 8.89 -52.74
CA ARG A 21 9.59 9.56 -53.24
C ARG A 21 8.65 8.61 -54.00
N ILE A 22 7.45 8.49 -53.42
CA ILE A 22 6.13 8.49 -54.06
C ILE A 22 5.72 7.20 -54.80
N LEU A 23 4.90 6.40 -54.13
CA LEU A 23 3.65 5.95 -54.74
C LEU A 23 2.53 5.98 -53.68
N ARG A 24 1.45 6.63 -54.10
CA ARG A 24 0.19 6.86 -53.38
C ARG A 24 -0.64 5.58 -53.34
N PHE A 25 -1.61 5.57 -52.40
CA PHE A 25 -2.73 4.64 -52.24
C PHE A 25 -2.44 3.31 -51.52
N ALA A 26 -2.70 3.28 -50.20
CA ALA A 26 -3.63 2.33 -49.55
C ALA A 26 -3.60 2.49 -48.01
N ILE A 27 -4.65 3.10 -47.46
CA ILE A 27 -5.11 3.01 -46.06
C ILE A 27 -6.47 2.27 -46.16
N PRO A 28 -6.96 1.46 -45.20
CA PRO A 28 -6.37 0.38 -44.39
C PRO A 28 -7.20 -0.93 -44.55
N ILE A 29 -6.60 -2.10 -44.77
CA ILE A 29 -7.32 -3.39 -44.72
C ILE A 29 -6.64 -4.29 -43.70
N ALA A 30 -6.90 -4.03 -42.41
CA ALA A 30 -6.61 -4.97 -41.32
C ALA A 30 -7.41 -4.72 -40.02
N VAL A 31 -8.49 -3.92 -40.05
CA VAL A 31 -9.39 -3.73 -38.88
C VAL A 31 -10.88 -3.84 -39.23
N ALA A 32 -11.23 -4.14 -40.49
CA ALA A 32 -12.61 -4.29 -40.92
C ALA A 32 -12.89 -5.70 -41.46
N MET A 33 -12.74 -6.73 -40.62
CA MET A 33 -13.35 -8.04 -40.87
C MET A 33 -13.70 -8.77 -39.57
N LEU A 34 -14.33 -8.03 -38.63
CA LEU A 34 -15.00 -8.62 -37.47
C LEU A 34 -16.23 -7.79 -37.07
N CYS A 35 -17.08 -7.41 -38.03
CA CYS A 35 -18.30 -6.62 -37.75
C CYS A 35 -19.54 -7.04 -38.53
N VAL A 36 -19.66 -8.29 -39.00
CA VAL A 36 -20.95 -8.80 -39.50
C VAL A 36 -21.13 -10.26 -39.11
N LEU A 37 -21.58 -10.49 -37.87
CA LEU A 37 -22.41 -11.65 -37.53
C LEU A 37 -23.70 -11.09 -36.92
N PRO A 38 -24.88 -11.41 -37.48
CA PRO A 38 -26.15 -11.01 -36.88
C PRO A 38 -26.33 -11.73 -35.53
N GLY A 39 -26.98 -11.02 -34.61
CA GLY A 39 -27.09 -11.38 -33.21
C GLY A 39 -27.53 -12.82 -32.94
N LEU A 40 -26.73 -13.50 -32.12
CA LEU A 40 -27.22 -14.33 -31.04
C LEU A 40 -26.77 -13.63 -29.77
N VAL A 41 -27.69 -12.89 -29.15
CA VAL A 41 -27.58 -12.60 -27.72
C VAL A 41 -27.60 -13.99 -27.07
N PRO A 42 -26.51 -14.48 -26.47
CA PRO A 42 -26.67 -15.66 -25.62
C PRO A 42 -27.69 -15.25 -24.56
N ASP A 43 -28.74 -16.05 -24.40
CA ASP A 43 -29.60 -15.96 -23.22
C ASP A 43 -28.68 -15.76 -22.03
N MET A 44 -28.95 -14.72 -21.23
CA MET A 44 -28.32 -14.53 -19.92
C MET A 44 -28.39 -15.88 -19.22
N THR A 45 -27.27 -16.61 -19.20
CA THR A 45 -27.13 -17.82 -18.42
C THR A 45 -27.48 -17.40 -17.01
N ALA A 46 -28.58 -17.94 -16.46
CA ALA A 46 -28.95 -17.77 -15.07
C ALA A 46 -27.65 -17.86 -14.25
N ALA A 47 -27.36 -16.83 -13.44
CA ALA A 47 -26.13 -16.83 -12.66
C ALA A 47 -26.06 -18.15 -11.90
N ASP A 48 -24.93 -18.85 -12.01
CA ASP A 48 -24.74 -20.16 -11.40
C ASP A 48 -25.11 -20.07 -9.91
N ASP A 49 -25.96 -20.96 -9.41
CA ASP A 49 -26.42 -20.97 -8.01
C ASP A 49 -25.21 -21.00 -7.06
N SER A 50 -24.09 -21.59 -7.50
CA SER A 50 -22.82 -21.60 -6.75
C SER A 50 -22.23 -20.18 -6.57
N TYR A 51 -22.34 -19.33 -7.61
CA TYR A 51 -21.93 -17.93 -7.58
C TYR A 51 -22.83 -17.11 -6.65
N ILE A 52 -24.15 -17.29 -6.78
CA ILE A 52 -25.14 -16.60 -5.94
C ILE A 52 -24.92 -16.99 -4.47
N ALA A 53 -24.70 -18.28 -4.18
CA ALA A 53 -24.45 -18.77 -2.82
C ALA A 53 -23.20 -18.13 -2.21
N GLY A 54 -22.08 -18.10 -2.94
CA GLY A 54 -20.84 -17.49 -2.49
C GLY A 54 -20.98 -15.98 -2.24
N TYR A 55 -21.69 -15.27 -3.11
CA TYR A 55 -21.92 -13.83 -2.96
C TYR A 55 -22.86 -13.53 -1.79
N ALA A 56 -23.97 -14.28 -1.64
CA ALA A 56 -24.91 -14.13 -0.54
C ALA A 56 -24.24 -14.38 0.82
N ALA A 57 -23.39 -15.41 0.92
CA ALA A 57 -22.60 -15.67 2.12
C ALA A 57 -21.63 -14.51 2.44
N ALA A 58 -20.98 -13.93 1.43
CA ALA A 58 -20.08 -12.79 1.60
C ALA A 58 -20.81 -11.52 2.07
N VAL A 59 -22.01 -11.24 1.57
CA VAL A 59 -22.84 -10.09 1.99
C VAL A 59 -23.26 -10.26 3.45
N LEU A 60 -23.77 -11.43 3.83
CA LEU A 60 -24.16 -11.73 5.21
C LEU A 60 -22.99 -11.59 6.20
N HIS A 61 -21.80 -12.03 5.79
CA HIS A 61 -20.60 -11.91 6.61
C HIS A 61 -20.11 -10.47 6.75
N ASN A 62 -19.88 -9.78 5.63
CA ASN A 62 -19.18 -8.50 5.63
C ASN A 62 -20.08 -7.31 6.00
N GLU A 63 -21.31 -7.27 5.50
CA GLU A 63 -22.20 -6.13 5.68
C GLU A 63 -23.03 -6.25 6.95
N PHE A 64 -23.47 -7.47 7.27
CA PHE A 64 -24.39 -7.72 8.38
C PHE A 64 -23.74 -8.35 9.62
N GLN A 65 -22.45 -8.68 9.55
CA GLN A 65 -21.71 -9.34 10.65
C GLN A 65 -22.37 -10.66 11.10
N ALA A 66 -23.17 -11.29 10.24
CA ALA A 66 -23.91 -12.52 10.52
C ALA A 66 -23.02 -13.74 10.26
N THR A 67 -21.97 -13.89 11.07
CA THR A 67 -20.88 -14.87 10.86
C THR A 67 -21.30 -16.33 11.00
N LYS A 68 -22.49 -16.60 11.53
CA LYS A 68 -23.07 -17.94 11.68
C LYS A 68 -24.18 -18.23 10.69
N ALA A 69 -24.47 -17.30 9.78
CA ALA A 69 -25.58 -17.44 8.85
C ALA A 69 -25.30 -18.56 7.83
N SER A 70 -26.35 -19.32 7.51
CA SER A 70 -26.30 -20.34 6.46
C SER A 70 -27.28 -20.00 5.34
N VAL A 71 -26.86 -20.27 4.10
CA VAL A 71 -27.61 -19.94 2.90
C VAL A 71 -27.72 -21.18 2.02
N LEU A 72 -28.91 -21.41 1.48
CA LEU A 72 -29.15 -22.41 0.45
C LEU A 72 -29.65 -21.70 -0.81
N VAL A 73 -29.07 -22.03 -1.96
CA VAL A 73 -29.49 -21.45 -3.24
C VAL A 73 -29.93 -22.54 -4.19
N HIS A 74 -31.09 -22.35 -4.81
CA HIS A 74 -31.60 -23.25 -5.83
C HIS A 74 -32.43 -22.49 -6.87
N ASN A 75 -32.02 -22.56 -8.14
CA ASN A 75 -32.62 -21.84 -9.27
C ASN A 75 -32.81 -20.33 -8.99
N GLY A 76 -31.79 -19.68 -8.42
CA GLY A 76 -31.81 -18.28 -8.04
C GLY A 76 -32.64 -17.93 -6.79
N VAL A 77 -33.28 -18.91 -6.13
CA VAL A 77 -33.97 -18.70 -4.86
C VAL A 77 -32.97 -18.86 -3.71
N VAL A 78 -32.82 -17.81 -2.91
CA VAL A 78 -31.90 -17.77 -1.77
C VAL A 78 -32.67 -17.97 -0.47
N THR A 79 -32.47 -19.09 0.20
CA THR A 79 -33.07 -19.39 1.51
C THR A 79 -32.07 -19.12 2.62
N VAL A 80 -32.43 -18.27 3.59
CA VAL A 80 -31.61 -17.93 4.76
C VAL A 80 -32.32 -18.39 6.02
N ASP A 81 -31.58 -19.06 6.92
CA ASP A 81 -32.09 -19.39 8.25
C ASP A 81 -32.21 -18.13 9.11
N ALA A 82 -33.44 -17.72 9.41
CA ALA A 82 -33.75 -16.52 10.18
C ALA A 82 -33.19 -16.58 11.62
N GLN A 83 -33.04 -17.79 12.19
CA GLN A 83 -32.47 -17.95 13.53
C GLN A 83 -30.95 -17.69 13.53
N SER A 84 -30.27 -18.04 12.44
CA SER A 84 -28.83 -17.82 12.27
C SER A 84 -28.43 -16.35 12.13
N LEU A 85 -29.39 -15.46 11.85
CA LEU A 85 -29.20 -14.01 11.74
C LEU A 85 -29.22 -13.27 13.09
N GLY A 86 -29.65 -13.91 14.19
CA GLY A 86 -29.64 -13.31 15.52
C GLY A 86 -30.46 -12.01 15.60
N THR A 87 -29.82 -10.89 15.96
CA THR A 87 -30.46 -9.57 16.10
C THR A 87 -30.40 -8.72 14.82
N VAL A 88 -29.90 -9.26 13.72
CA VAL A 88 -29.77 -8.55 12.45
C VAL A 88 -31.15 -8.28 11.84
N ASP A 89 -31.33 -7.08 11.30
CA ASP A 89 -32.56 -6.65 10.63
C ASP A 89 -32.80 -7.49 9.35
N GLN A 90 -33.72 -8.44 9.44
CA GLN A 90 -34.06 -9.37 8.36
C GLN A 90 -34.58 -8.66 7.11
N ALA A 91 -35.22 -7.49 7.24
CA ALA A 91 -35.72 -6.75 6.08
C ALA A 91 -34.55 -6.18 5.26
N LYS A 92 -33.51 -5.65 5.94
CA LYS A 92 -32.30 -5.17 5.27
C LYS A 92 -31.50 -6.30 4.62
N VAL A 93 -31.41 -7.44 5.30
CA VAL A 93 -30.76 -8.63 4.74
C VAL A 93 -31.46 -9.06 3.46
N ARG A 94 -32.80 -9.18 3.49
CA ARG A 94 -33.60 -9.50 2.30
C ARG A 94 -33.30 -8.55 1.15
N THR A 95 -33.36 -7.24 1.38
CA THR A 95 -33.11 -6.24 0.34
C THR A 95 -31.70 -6.34 -0.24
N ALA A 96 -30.68 -6.57 0.60
CA ALA A 96 -29.32 -6.72 0.13
C ALA A 96 -29.14 -7.98 -0.73
N LEU A 97 -29.75 -9.10 -0.33
CA LEU A 97 -29.67 -10.35 -1.07
C LEU A 97 -30.47 -10.32 -2.39
N GLU A 98 -31.63 -9.67 -2.42
CA GLU A 98 -32.41 -9.45 -3.65
C GLU A 98 -31.68 -8.59 -4.68
N SER A 99 -30.68 -7.80 -4.26
CA SER A 99 -29.86 -6.98 -5.16
C SER A 99 -28.75 -7.75 -5.89
N ILE A 100 -28.51 -9.01 -5.52
CA ILE A 100 -27.48 -9.85 -6.13
C ILE A 100 -27.95 -10.27 -7.53
N PRO A 101 -27.17 -10.00 -8.60
CA PRO A 101 -27.53 -10.43 -9.95
C PRO A 101 -27.76 -11.94 -10.04
N GLY A 102 -28.95 -12.34 -10.52
CA GLY A 102 -29.37 -13.74 -10.64
C GLY A 102 -30.27 -14.24 -9.51
N VAL A 103 -30.44 -13.47 -8.42
CA VAL A 103 -31.42 -13.79 -7.39
C VAL A 103 -32.83 -13.51 -7.89
N THR A 104 -33.70 -14.51 -7.81
CA THR A 104 -35.10 -14.43 -8.22
C THR A 104 -36.04 -14.19 -7.03
N ARG A 105 -35.68 -14.73 -5.85
CA ARG A 105 -36.43 -14.56 -4.59
C ARG A 105 -35.52 -14.83 -3.39
N VAL A 106 -35.80 -14.18 -2.27
CA VAL A 106 -35.18 -14.48 -0.98
C VAL A 106 -36.24 -14.99 0.01
N ASP A 107 -36.03 -16.17 0.56
CA ASP A 107 -36.91 -16.78 1.57
C ASP A 107 -36.22 -16.80 2.93
N MET A 108 -36.97 -16.39 3.95
CA MET A 108 -36.53 -16.46 5.35
C MET A 108 -37.24 -17.66 5.98
N GLN A 109 -36.49 -18.67 6.38
CA GLN A 109 -37.03 -19.87 7.02
C GLN A 109 -36.61 -19.90 8.49
N GLU A 110 -37.54 -20.28 9.37
CA GLU A 110 -37.23 -20.49 10.78
C GLU A 110 -36.83 -21.95 11.00
N GLY A 111 -35.57 -22.18 11.37
CA GLY A 111 -35.02 -23.50 11.68
C GLY A 111 -34.04 -24.03 10.61
N PRO A 112 -33.31 -25.12 10.91
CA PRO A 112 -32.34 -25.67 9.99
C PRO A 112 -33.01 -26.05 8.68
N VAL A 113 -32.46 -25.57 7.56
CA VAL A 113 -32.98 -25.82 6.21
C VAL A 113 -33.00 -27.33 5.94
N ALA A 114 -34.15 -27.95 6.20
CA ALA A 114 -34.38 -29.37 5.95
C ALA A 114 -34.69 -29.56 4.47
N VAL A 115 -33.93 -30.45 3.84
CA VAL A 115 -33.98 -30.73 2.40
C VAL A 115 -35.14 -31.69 2.12
N ASP A 116 -36.36 -31.18 1.98
CA ASP A 116 -37.48 -31.91 1.38
C ASP A 116 -37.63 -31.46 -0.08
N PHE A 117 -36.86 -32.07 -0.99
CA PHE A 117 -37.08 -31.93 -2.42
C PHE A 117 -37.57 -33.27 -3.01
N PRO A 118 -38.60 -33.27 -3.89
CA PRO A 118 -38.97 -34.45 -4.65
C PRO A 118 -37.80 -34.93 -5.51
N ALA A 119 -37.64 -36.25 -5.58
CA ALA A 119 -36.53 -36.93 -6.24
C ALA A 119 -36.48 -36.70 -7.76
N SER A 120 -35.94 -35.55 -8.17
CA SER A 120 -35.42 -35.33 -9.52
C SER A 120 -34.37 -34.22 -9.47
N SER A 121 -33.10 -34.63 -9.58
CA SER A 121 -31.87 -33.83 -9.46
C SER A 121 -31.43 -33.59 -8.01
N PRO A 122 -30.23 -34.05 -7.60
CA PRO A 122 -29.73 -33.77 -6.26
C PRO A 122 -29.56 -32.25 -6.10
N PRO A 123 -30.20 -31.61 -5.10
CA PRO A 123 -29.91 -30.22 -4.81
C PRO A 123 -28.42 -30.10 -4.48
N GLN A 124 -27.72 -29.18 -5.14
CA GLN A 124 -26.39 -28.78 -4.71
C GLN A 124 -26.53 -28.01 -3.40
N VAL A 125 -26.62 -28.74 -2.30
CA VAL A 125 -26.59 -28.18 -0.95
C VAL A 125 -25.16 -27.70 -0.70
N VAL A 126 -24.86 -26.47 -1.07
CA VAL A 126 -23.62 -25.80 -0.68
C VAL A 126 -23.81 -25.29 0.74
N LYS A 127 -23.68 -26.19 1.73
CA LYS A 127 -23.56 -25.79 3.13
C LYS A 127 -22.19 -25.15 3.32
N GLN A 128 -22.10 -23.85 3.07
CA GLN A 128 -20.86 -23.11 3.27
C GLN A 128 -20.70 -22.82 4.77
N GLU A 129 -20.16 -23.80 5.51
CA GLU A 129 -19.56 -23.49 6.82
C GLU A 129 -18.43 -22.49 6.57
N VAL A 130 -18.46 -21.34 7.27
CA VAL A 130 -17.39 -20.35 7.17
C VAL A 130 -16.07 -21.08 7.39
N PRO A 131 -15.17 -21.12 6.41
CA PRO A 131 -13.94 -21.88 6.53
C PRO A 131 -13.23 -21.37 7.79
N LYS A 132 -12.97 -22.28 8.74
CA LYS A 132 -12.05 -22.01 9.86
C LYS A 132 -10.85 -21.30 9.28
N SER A 133 -10.42 -20.18 9.85
CA SER A 133 -9.33 -19.36 9.32
C SER A 133 -8.11 -20.23 9.03
N GLU A 134 -8.01 -20.71 7.80
CA GLU A 134 -6.96 -21.63 7.40
C GLU A 134 -5.66 -20.86 7.35
N SER A 135 -4.56 -21.53 7.66
CA SER A 135 -3.24 -20.95 7.50
C SER A 135 -3.01 -20.60 6.03
N LYS A 136 -2.57 -19.37 5.76
CA LYS A 136 -2.31 -18.86 4.40
C LYS A 136 -0.84 -18.51 4.27
N PHE A 137 -0.20 -19.05 3.24
CA PHE A 137 1.09 -18.55 2.76
C PHE A 137 0.86 -17.36 1.83
N LEU A 138 1.70 -16.33 1.95
CA LEU A 138 1.64 -15.11 1.16
C LEU A 138 0.21 -14.50 1.08
N PRO A 139 -0.44 -14.25 2.22
CA PRO A 139 -1.78 -13.67 2.23
C PRO A 139 -1.75 -12.26 1.63
N ARG A 140 -2.87 -11.84 1.02
CA ARG A 140 -3.04 -10.45 0.57
C ARG A 140 -3.33 -9.51 1.74
N GLY A 141 -2.89 -8.26 1.60
CA GLY A 141 -2.96 -7.23 2.63
C GLY A 141 -2.13 -7.57 3.87
N LEU A 142 -2.11 -6.66 4.85
CA LEU A 142 -1.40 -6.83 6.12
C LEU A 142 -2.37 -6.77 7.31
N LEU A 143 -1.98 -7.36 8.44
CA LEU A 143 -2.75 -7.23 9.68
C LEU A 143 -2.60 -5.87 10.36
N PHE A 144 -1.50 -5.16 10.09
CA PHE A 144 -1.23 -3.82 10.60
C PHE A 144 -1.12 -2.84 9.44
N ALA A 145 -1.95 -1.80 9.44
CA ALA A 145 -1.96 -0.78 8.40
C ALA A 145 -0.75 0.18 8.53
N PRO A 146 -0.25 0.75 7.42
CA PRO A 146 1.01 1.49 7.39
C PRO A 146 0.94 2.76 8.24
N LEU A 147 2.04 3.20 8.83
CA LEU A 147 2.08 4.48 9.55
C LEU A 147 2.36 5.61 8.54
N HIS A 148 1.32 6.29 8.05
CA HIS A 148 1.44 7.16 6.87
C HIS A 148 2.40 8.33 7.08
N ALA A 149 2.28 9.01 8.21
CA ALA A 149 3.13 10.16 8.52
C ALA A 149 4.52 9.77 9.06
N ASP A 150 4.81 8.49 9.31
CA ASP A 150 6.16 8.08 9.71
C ASP A 150 7.11 8.24 8.52
N PRO A 151 8.11 9.15 8.59
CA PRO A 151 9.02 9.43 7.49
C PRO A 151 9.91 8.23 7.13
N ARG A 152 9.90 7.18 7.97
CA ARG A 152 10.71 5.96 7.86
C ARG A 152 9.87 4.71 7.64
N TRP A 153 8.57 4.84 7.39
CA TRP A 153 7.76 3.67 7.03
C TRP A 153 8.04 3.23 5.59
N PRO A 154 8.43 1.98 5.32
CA PRO A 154 8.74 1.53 3.96
C PRO A 154 7.51 1.54 3.05
N HIS A 155 7.58 2.33 1.99
CA HIS A 155 6.58 2.43 0.92
C HIS A 155 7.22 3.05 -0.32
N PHE A 156 6.51 3.03 -1.46
CA PHE A 156 6.93 3.73 -2.66
C PHE A 156 6.50 5.19 -2.58
N SER A 157 7.44 6.13 -2.70
CA SER A 157 7.13 7.55 -2.80
C SER A 157 8.17 8.37 -3.53
N ILE A 158 7.72 9.52 -4.06
CA ILE A 158 8.59 10.59 -4.55
C ILE A 158 8.10 11.91 -3.96
N ALA A 159 9.01 12.72 -3.45
CA ALA A 159 8.66 14.01 -2.85
C ALA A 159 9.67 15.10 -3.18
N TYR A 160 9.21 16.34 -3.19
CA TYR A 160 10.04 17.53 -3.24
C TYR A 160 9.85 18.35 -1.97
N ARG A 161 10.95 18.73 -1.31
CA ARG A 161 10.92 19.40 -0.01
C ARG A 161 11.79 20.66 -0.02
N ARG A 162 11.33 21.67 0.71
CA ARG A 162 12.06 22.90 0.98
C ARG A 162 12.47 22.93 2.44
N ILE A 163 13.78 22.93 2.69
CA ILE A 163 14.35 22.95 4.03
C ILE A 163 14.48 24.39 4.52
N SER A 164 13.73 24.72 5.57
CA SER A 164 13.74 26.02 6.23
C SER A 164 14.89 26.13 7.23
N ALA A 165 15.14 25.07 8.01
CA ALA A 165 16.23 24.98 8.99
C ALA A 165 16.90 23.59 8.98
N GLY A 166 18.18 23.52 9.36
CA GLY A 166 19.01 22.31 9.32
C GLY A 166 20.17 22.41 8.32
N ALA A 167 21.09 21.44 8.31
CA ALA A 167 22.20 21.41 7.34
C ALA A 167 21.94 20.52 6.10
N GLU A 168 20.73 19.98 5.96
CA GLU A 168 20.30 19.38 4.70
C GLU A 168 20.28 20.43 3.57
N PRO A 169 20.43 20.02 2.29
CA PRO A 169 20.33 20.96 1.17
C PRO A 169 19.00 21.73 1.18
N LYS A 170 19.02 23.03 0.85
CA LYS A 170 17.80 23.89 0.94
C LYS A 170 16.61 23.41 0.11
N LYS A 171 16.87 22.68 -0.98
CA LYS A 171 15.86 22.00 -1.79
C LYS A 171 16.29 20.55 -1.90
N THR A 172 15.46 19.64 -1.42
CA THR A 172 15.70 18.21 -1.51
C THR A 172 14.63 17.53 -2.33
N GLY A 173 15.01 16.46 -3.01
CA GLY A 173 14.05 15.48 -3.51
C GLY A 173 14.26 14.16 -2.79
N SER A 174 13.18 13.40 -2.67
CA SER A 174 13.18 12.09 -2.06
C SER A 174 12.60 11.09 -3.05
N ALA A 175 13.22 9.92 -3.14
CA ALA A 175 12.69 8.77 -3.85
C ALA A 175 12.88 7.55 -2.95
N ASN A 176 11.76 7.02 -2.46
CA ASN A 176 11.76 5.93 -1.50
C ASN A 176 11.14 4.69 -2.13
N PHE A 177 11.69 3.54 -1.78
CA PHE A 177 11.23 2.24 -2.23
C PHE A 177 11.14 1.35 -1.03
N GLY A 178 10.03 0.66 -0.86
CA GLY A 178 9.88 -0.27 0.25
C GLY A 178 8.53 -0.93 0.25
N GLU A 179 8.46 -2.02 0.98
CA GLU A 179 7.24 -2.80 1.14
C GLU A 179 7.32 -3.68 2.38
N THR A 180 6.16 -4.13 2.84
CA THR A 180 6.01 -5.21 3.81
C THR A 180 5.26 -6.36 3.16
N PHE A 181 5.86 -7.54 3.17
CA PHE A 181 5.32 -8.77 2.59
C PHE A 181 4.92 -9.73 3.69
N ALA A 182 3.62 -9.98 3.84
CA ALA A 182 3.14 -11.06 4.67
C ALA A 182 3.59 -12.41 4.10
N LEU A 183 4.26 -13.21 4.92
CA LEU A 183 4.79 -14.52 4.54
C LEU A 183 3.83 -15.64 4.92
N TYR A 184 3.26 -15.53 6.12
CA TYR A 184 2.38 -16.54 6.68
C TYR A 184 1.38 -15.89 7.63
N ARG A 185 0.11 -16.28 7.56
CA ARG A 185 -0.95 -15.84 8.47
C ARG A 185 -1.78 -17.02 8.93
N ASN A 186 -2.13 -17.03 10.22
CA ASN A 186 -2.98 -18.07 10.80
C ASN A 186 -3.88 -17.50 11.91
N ALA A 187 -4.86 -18.27 12.35
CA ALA A 187 -5.73 -17.94 13.46
C ALA A 187 -4.93 -17.75 14.76
N ALA A 188 -5.41 -16.84 15.60
CA ALA A 188 -4.94 -16.57 16.94
C ALA A 188 -6.14 -16.48 17.91
N PRO A 189 -5.92 -16.51 19.24
CA PRO A 189 -6.99 -16.32 20.21
C PRO A 189 -7.80 -15.03 20.01
N LEU A 190 -8.98 -14.98 20.63
CA LEU A 190 -9.93 -13.85 20.59
C LEU A 190 -10.41 -13.52 19.16
N ASP A 191 -10.72 -14.56 18.38
CA ASP A 191 -11.12 -14.45 16.96
C ASP A 191 -10.14 -13.63 16.12
N GLY A 192 -8.86 -13.62 16.53
CA GLY A 192 -7.81 -12.84 15.90
C GLY A 192 -7.04 -13.63 14.86
N GLN A 193 -6.14 -12.93 14.19
CA GLN A 193 -5.14 -13.51 13.30
C GLN A 193 -3.76 -13.03 13.72
N TRP A 194 -2.76 -13.88 13.50
CA TRP A 194 -1.35 -13.49 13.58
C TRP A 194 -0.66 -13.70 12.24
N GLU A 195 0.40 -12.93 12.00
CA GLU A 195 1.13 -12.90 10.74
C GLU A 195 2.62 -12.74 10.97
N ILE A 196 3.45 -13.47 10.21
CA ILE A 196 4.87 -13.14 10.03
C ILE A 196 5.02 -12.41 8.71
N ALA A 197 5.75 -11.29 8.73
CA ALA A 197 6.02 -10.49 7.55
C ALA A 197 7.49 -10.07 7.48
N PHE A 198 8.00 -9.94 6.26
CA PHE A 198 9.29 -9.31 5.99
C PHE A 198 9.06 -7.87 5.52
N GLN A 199 9.86 -6.94 6.01
CA GLN A 199 9.81 -5.54 5.61
C GLN A 199 11.17 -5.09 5.11
N GLY A 200 11.20 -4.38 3.99
CA GLY A 200 12.43 -3.84 3.43
C GLY A 200 12.19 -2.47 2.83
N GLY A 201 13.19 -1.58 2.90
CA GLY A 201 13.09 -0.27 2.29
C GLY A 201 14.44 0.43 2.11
N VAL A 202 14.44 1.39 1.19
CA VAL A 202 15.50 2.37 1.01
C VAL A 202 14.88 3.75 0.91
N PHE A 203 15.52 4.73 1.52
CA PHE A 203 15.06 6.09 1.50
C PHE A 203 16.20 7.03 1.16
N SER A 204 15.99 7.77 0.08
CA SER A 204 17.03 8.57 -0.53
C SER A 204 16.70 10.05 -0.40
N VAL A 205 17.74 10.85 -0.19
CA VAL A 205 17.69 12.31 -0.22
C VAL A 205 18.66 12.79 -1.29
N PHE A 206 18.19 13.64 -2.18
CA PHE A 206 18.95 14.22 -3.28
C PHE A 206 19.04 15.74 -3.12
N ASN A 207 20.20 16.31 -3.41
CA ASN A 207 20.42 17.75 -3.42
C ASN A 207 19.89 18.36 -4.73
N MET A 208 18.69 18.93 -4.70
CA MET A 208 18.06 19.51 -5.89
C MET A 208 18.68 20.84 -6.32
N ASN A 209 19.57 21.43 -5.51
CA ASN A 209 20.32 22.62 -5.90
C ASN A 209 21.54 22.28 -6.76
N ALA A 210 22.08 21.06 -6.66
CA ALA A 210 23.21 20.62 -7.48
C ALA A 210 22.79 20.48 -8.96
N SER A 211 23.75 20.68 -9.88
CA SER A 211 23.53 20.49 -11.31
C SER A 211 23.14 19.05 -11.64
N SER A 212 23.80 18.09 -11.01
CA SER A 212 23.62 16.64 -11.17
C SER A 212 22.57 16.02 -10.26
N LYS A 213 21.92 16.82 -9.38
CA LYS A 213 20.94 16.32 -8.40
C LYS A 213 21.51 15.23 -7.48
N ASP A 214 22.70 15.48 -6.94
CA ASP A 214 23.52 14.53 -6.19
C ASP A 214 22.75 13.80 -5.09
N LEU A 215 22.95 12.48 -4.99
CA LEU A 215 22.49 11.69 -3.85
C LEU A 215 23.31 12.07 -2.62
N VAL A 216 22.65 12.51 -1.54
CA VAL A 216 23.34 12.93 -0.31
C VAL A 216 23.21 11.92 0.83
N ASN A 217 22.12 11.16 0.86
CA ASN A 217 21.85 10.16 1.88
C ASN A 217 21.01 9.03 1.31
N ALA A 218 21.38 7.79 1.62
CA ALA A 218 20.56 6.61 1.40
C ALA A 218 20.52 5.78 2.69
N ASP A 219 19.33 5.66 3.28
CA ASP A 219 19.10 4.83 4.45
C ASP A 219 18.42 3.54 4.03
N TYR A 220 18.98 2.40 4.41
CA TYR A 220 18.47 1.07 4.11
C TYR A 220 17.89 0.45 5.38
N THR A 221 16.75 -0.23 5.25
CA THR A 221 16.15 -0.99 6.34
C THR A 221 15.70 -2.36 5.88
N ALA A 222 15.85 -3.35 6.76
CA ALA A 222 15.33 -4.69 6.59
C ALA A 222 14.89 -5.23 7.95
N GLY A 223 13.72 -5.86 8.02
CA GLY A 223 13.16 -6.34 9.27
C GLY A 223 12.22 -7.52 9.13
N LEU A 224 12.04 -8.21 10.24
CA LEU A 224 11.06 -9.27 10.43
C LEU A 224 10.03 -8.80 11.45
N LEU A 225 8.76 -8.92 11.10
CA LEU A 225 7.63 -8.51 11.93
C LEU A 225 6.78 -9.72 12.26
N THR A 226 6.27 -9.77 13.48
CA THR A 226 5.08 -10.54 13.81
C THR A 226 3.96 -9.57 14.16
N SER A 227 2.81 -9.72 13.51
CA SER A 227 1.65 -8.84 13.68
C SER A 227 0.46 -9.64 14.19
N TYR A 228 -0.43 -8.97 14.93
CA TYR A 228 -1.70 -9.52 15.40
C TYR A 228 -2.81 -8.52 15.15
N ARG A 229 -3.99 -9.02 14.78
CA ARG A 229 -5.21 -8.21 14.64
C ARG A 229 -6.42 -8.97 15.17
N THR A 230 -7.26 -8.28 15.93
CA THR A 230 -8.61 -8.72 16.30
C THR A 230 -9.54 -7.51 16.30
N GLY A 231 -10.62 -7.56 15.50
CA GLY A 231 -11.55 -6.45 15.32
C GLY A 231 -10.83 -5.13 15.01
N SER A 232 -11.05 -4.13 15.87
CA SER A 232 -10.48 -2.78 15.75
C SER A 232 -9.05 -2.62 16.29
N PHE A 233 -8.49 -3.67 16.88
CA PHE A 233 -7.17 -3.66 17.49
C PHE A 233 -6.16 -4.36 16.59
N SER A 234 -5.00 -3.75 16.40
CA SER A 234 -3.86 -4.43 15.77
C SER A 234 -2.54 -3.98 16.38
N GLY A 235 -1.52 -4.82 16.31
CA GLY A 235 -0.19 -4.47 16.75
C GLY A 235 0.86 -5.34 16.10
N PHE A 236 2.12 -4.91 16.18
CA PHE A 236 3.25 -5.69 15.70
C PHE A 236 4.44 -5.59 16.65
N LEU A 237 5.24 -6.66 16.71
CA LEU A 237 6.60 -6.67 17.22
C LEU A 237 7.55 -6.83 16.02
N ARG A 238 8.56 -5.96 15.93
CA ARG A 238 9.53 -5.95 14.84
C ARG A 238 10.93 -6.04 15.39
N ILE A 239 11.77 -6.84 14.73
CA ILE A 239 13.22 -6.68 14.77
C ILE A 239 13.66 -6.16 13.41
N HIS A 240 14.42 -5.08 13.37
CA HIS A 240 14.91 -4.53 12.12
C HIS A 240 16.34 -4.04 12.25
N HIS A 241 17.05 -4.08 11.13
CA HIS A 241 18.33 -3.43 10.92
C HIS A 241 18.10 -2.15 10.11
N GLN A 242 18.80 -1.08 10.45
CA GLN A 242 18.93 0.13 9.64
C GLN A 242 20.39 0.51 9.49
N SER A 243 20.79 0.86 8.27
CA SER A 243 22.11 1.41 7.96
C SER A 243 22.00 2.64 7.07
N SER A 244 22.98 3.53 7.18
CA SER A 244 23.02 4.78 6.42
C SER A 244 24.30 4.90 5.61
N HIS A 245 24.15 5.31 4.36
CA HIS A 245 25.24 5.46 3.40
C HIS A 245 25.19 6.84 2.74
N LEU A 246 26.38 7.39 2.51
CA LEU A 246 26.57 8.60 1.71
C LEU A 246 26.51 8.25 0.22
N GLY A 247 25.89 9.13 -0.56
CA GLY A 247 26.06 9.08 -2.01
C GLY A 247 27.51 9.42 -2.38
N ASP A 248 28.01 8.75 -3.41
CA ASP A 248 29.37 8.92 -3.90
C ASP A 248 29.58 10.29 -4.54
N GLU A 249 28.61 10.85 -5.26
CA GLU A 249 28.74 12.23 -5.78
C GLU A 249 28.83 13.28 -4.68
N PHE A 250 28.18 13.07 -3.53
CA PHE A 250 28.32 13.97 -2.38
C PHE A 250 29.75 13.97 -1.81
N ILE A 251 30.42 12.82 -1.84
CA ILE A 251 31.82 12.70 -1.43
C ILE A 251 32.74 13.40 -2.45
N LEU A 252 32.50 13.17 -3.75
CA LEU A 252 33.32 13.70 -4.84
C LEU A 252 33.18 15.21 -5.03
N ASN A 253 31.98 15.77 -4.85
CA ASN A 253 31.69 17.19 -5.07
C ASN A 253 31.93 18.07 -3.83
N SER A 254 32.28 17.49 -2.68
CA SER A 254 32.52 18.27 -1.47
C SER A 254 33.90 18.94 -1.51
N ARG A 255 33.90 20.27 -1.39
CA ARG A 255 35.14 21.10 -1.33
C ARG A 255 35.92 20.93 -0.03
N THR A 256 35.32 20.31 0.97
CA THR A 256 35.89 20.00 2.29
C THR A 256 35.74 18.51 2.59
N ALA A 257 36.64 17.94 3.38
CA ALA A 257 36.54 16.53 3.77
C ALA A 257 35.16 16.23 4.38
N VAL A 258 34.42 15.29 3.76
CA VAL A 258 33.14 14.83 4.30
C VAL A 258 33.44 13.87 5.44
N ASN A 259 33.07 14.25 6.66
CA ASN A 259 33.09 13.32 7.79
C ASN A 259 31.90 12.36 7.63
N ARG A 260 32.16 11.18 7.06
CA ARG A 260 31.18 10.09 7.00
C ARG A 260 30.78 9.72 8.42
N ILE A 261 29.47 9.73 8.67
CA ILE A 261 28.92 9.24 9.93
C ILE A 261 28.38 7.84 9.67
N ASN A 262 28.96 6.82 10.32
CA ASN A 262 28.47 5.45 10.21
C ASN A 262 27.29 5.26 11.17
N LEU A 263 26.08 5.61 10.73
CA LEU A 263 24.87 5.28 11.48
C LEU A 263 24.41 3.88 11.07
N SER A 264 24.42 2.96 12.04
CA SER A 264 23.91 1.61 11.88
C SER A 264 23.34 1.12 13.20
N TYR A 265 22.17 0.50 13.17
CA TYR A 265 21.57 -0.06 14.37
C TYR A 265 20.60 -1.19 14.08
N GLU A 266 20.41 -2.02 15.09
CA GLU A 266 19.34 -3.01 15.17
C GLU A 266 18.40 -2.59 16.29
N GLU A 267 17.11 -2.56 16.00
CA GLU A 267 16.06 -2.17 16.94
C GLU A 267 15.05 -3.31 17.09
N ILE A 268 14.59 -3.52 18.34
CA ILE A 268 13.38 -4.27 18.63
C ILE A 268 12.32 -3.27 19.05
N ASP A 269 11.18 -3.29 18.37
CA ASP A 269 10.11 -2.33 18.60
C ASP A 269 8.71 -2.96 18.58
N LEU A 270 7.83 -2.45 19.44
CA LEU A 270 6.42 -2.83 19.55
C LEU A 270 5.56 -1.61 19.23
N LYS A 271 4.57 -1.78 18.35
CA LYS A 271 3.54 -0.77 18.08
C LYS A 271 2.16 -1.39 18.20
N LEU A 272 1.25 -0.65 18.81
CA LEU A 272 -0.15 -0.98 18.94
C LEU A 272 -0.98 0.11 18.24
N SER A 273 -2.10 -0.28 17.67
CA SER A 273 -3.05 0.64 17.07
C SER A 273 -4.48 0.23 17.39
N TYR A 274 -5.36 1.23 17.40
CA TYR A 274 -6.78 1.05 17.64
C TYR A 274 -7.58 1.96 16.71
N GLU A 275 -8.54 1.38 15.99
CA GLU A 275 -9.49 2.13 15.19
C GLU A 275 -10.65 2.60 16.08
N VAL A 276 -10.53 3.84 16.58
CA VAL A 276 -11.52 4.48 17.46
C VAL A 276 -12.86 4.68 16.74
N ALA A 277 -12.80 4.98 15.45
CA ALA A 277 -13.94 5.07 14.55
C ALA A 277 -13.50 4.72 13.13
N ALA A 278 -14.45 4.51 12.21
CA ALA A 278 -14.16 4.24 10.81
C ALA A 278 -13.31 5.33 10.11
N TRP A 279 -13.27 6.54 10.67
CA TRP A 279 -12.51 7.69 10.17
C TRP A 279 -11.30 8.07 11.04
N LEU A 280 -11.07 7.40 12.17
CA LEU A 280 -9.99 7.73 13.12
C LEU A 280 -9.26 6.48 13.62
N ARG A 281 -7.97 6.42 13.32
CA ARG A 281 -7.03 5.46 13.92
C ARG A 281 -6.02 6.18 14.79
N VAL A 282 -5.74 5.62 15.97
CA VAL A 282 -4.63 6.06 16.82
C VAL A 282 -3.64 4.92 17.01
N TYR A 283 -2.37 5.25 17.16
CA TYR A 283 -1.33 4.26 17.41
C TYR A 283 -0.26 4.79 18.34
N GLY A 284 0.48 3.87 18.95
CA GLY A 284 1.65 4.19 19.73
C GLY A 284 2.45 2.97 20.16
N GLY A 285 3.64 3.22 20.66
CA GLY A 285 4.49 2.21 21.23
C GLY A 285 5.92 2.69 21.41
N GLY A 286 6.83 1.73 21.58
CA GLY A 286 8.22 2.02 21.86
C GLY A 286 9.14 0.92 21.37
N GLY A 287 10.42 1.15 21.55
CA GLY A 287 11.46 0.23 21.12
C GLY A 287 12.78 0.51 21.81
N MET A 288 13.74 -0.33 21.47
CA MET A 288 15.06 -0.30 22.06
C MET A 288 16.11 -0.74 21.04
N LEU A 289 17.15 0.09 20.87
CA LEU A 289 18.32 -0.29 20.10
C LEU A 289 19.07 -1.42 20.82
N VAL A 290 19.16 -2.59 20.19
CA VAL A 290 19.86 -3.77 20.72
C VAL A 290 21.33 -3.78 20.32
N ASN A 291 21.63 -3.33 19.10
CA ASN A 291 22.97 -3.03 18.64
C ASN A 291 22.97 -1.70 17.87
N ARG A 292 24.10 -1.00 17.92
CA ARG A 292 24.22 0.40 17.49
C ARG A 292 25.66 0.78 17.21
N ASP A 293 25.82 1.65 16.23
CA ASP A 293 27.03 2.38 15.87
C ASP A 293 26.61 3.82 15.48
N PRO A 294 27.12 4.85 16.18
CA PRO A 294 28.06 4.83 17.30
C PRO A 294 27.49 4.25 18.60
N LYS A 295 28.37 3.65 19.42
CA LYS A 295 28.00 3.06 20.72
C LYS A 295 27.44 4.06 21.74
N ALA A 296 27.58 5.36 21.51
CA ALA A 296 27.08 6.42 22.37
C ALA A 296 25.59 6.79 22.12
N LEU A 297 24.95 6.29 21.06
CA LEU A 297 23.54 6.60 20.76
C LEU A 297 22.61 6.15 21.89
N GLY A 298 21.74 7.00 22.41
CA GLY A 298 20.65 6.55 23.31
C GLY A 298 19.82 5.41 22.69
N ARG A 299 19.27 4.51 23.53
CA ARG A 299 18.61 3.27 23.09
C ARG A 299 17.11 3.40 22.97
N GLY A 300 16.49 4.14 23.89
CA GLY A 300 15.04 4.21 23.99
C GLY A 300 14.42 4.92 22.80
N THR A 301 13.37 4.34 22.23
CA THR A 301 12.56 4.96 21.18
C THR A 301 11.09 4.94 21.58
N THR A 302 10.36 5.97 21.20
CA THR A 302 8.91 6.06 21.38
C THR A 302 8.28 6.71 20.15
N GLN A 303 7.08 6.27 19.81
CA GLN A 303 6.32 6.79 18.68
C GLN A 303 4.84 6.75 19.01
N PHE A 304 4.10 7.76 18.58
CA PHE A 304 2.65 7.78 18.63
C PHE A 304 2.10 8.67 17.51
N GLY A 305 0.85 8.44 17.14
CA GLY A 305 0.23 9.19 16.08
C GLY A 305 -1.25 8.95 15.93
N ALA A 306 -1.83 9.70 15.00
CA ALA A 306 -3.23 9.64 14.66
C ALA A 306 -3.41 9.79 13.15
N GLU A 307 -4.40 9.09 12.61
CA GLU A 307 -4.74 9.11 11.21
C GLU A 307 -6.23 9.34 11.03
N LEU A 308 -6.53 10.29 10.16
CA LEU A 308 -7.88 10.69 9.81
C LEU A 308 -8.12 10.38 8.34
N ILE A 309 -9.12 9.56 8.10
CA ILE A 309 -9.60 9.23 6.76
C ILE A 309 -11.01 9.82 6.68
N SER A 310 -11.21 10.80 5.79
CA SER A 310 -12.52 11.46 5.66
C SER A 310 -13.62 10.43 5.43
N PRO A 311 -14.76 10.48 6.16
CA PRO A 311 -15.89 9.60 5.89
C PRO A 311 -16.54 9.90 4.53
N TRP A 312 -16.37 11.13 4.03
CA TRP A 312 -16.91 11.58 2.75
C TRP A 312 -15.85 11.56 1.65
N THR A 313 -16.32 11.33 0.43
CA THR A 313 -15.56 11.39 -0.81
C THR A 313 -16.06 12.55 -1.67
N PHE A 314 -15.19 13.01 -2.57
CA PHE A 314 -15.47 14.03 -3.57
C PHE A 314 -15.39 13.43 -4.97
N PHE A 315 -15.85 14.20 -5.97
CA PHE A 315 -15.81 13.81 -7.39
C PHE A 315 -16.47 12.45 -7.65
N SER A 316 -17.69 12.27 -7.15
CA SER A 316 -18.48 11.03 -7.30
C SER A 316 -17.78 9.78 -6.74
N GLY A 317 -17.11 9.90 -5.59
CA GLY A 317 -16.46 8.77 -4.93
C GLY A 317 -14.98 8.60 -5.23
N LYS A 318 -14.42 9.38 -6.16
CA LYS A 318 -13.06 9.12 -6.71
C LYS A 318 -11.93 9.59 -5.81
N VAL A 319 -12.18 10.58 -4.96
CA VAL A 319 -11.15 11.21 -4.13
C VAL A 319 -11.59 11.29 -2.69
N ARG A 320 -10.70 10.96 -1.77
CA ARG A 320 -10.93 11.03 -0.33
C ARG A 320 -9.87 11.89 0.34
N PRO A 321 -10.25 12.93 1.10
CA PRO A 321 -9.28 13.66 1.91
C PRO A 321 -8.74 12.79 3.04
N VAL A 322 -7.47 12.97 3.33
CA VAL A 322 -6.76 12.26 4.41
C VAL A 322 -5.84 13.23 5.15
N ALA A 323 -5.63 12.96 6.43
CA ALA A 323 -4.70 13.70 7.27
C ALA A 323 -4.06 12.78 8.31
N TYR A 324 -2.76 12.93 8.52
CA TYR A 324 -1.94 12.03 9.31
C TYR A 324 -0.97 12.83 10.18
N GLY A 325 -0.76 12.36 11.41
CA GLY A 325 0.26 12.88 12.31
C GLY A 325 1.05 11.76 12.95
N ASP A 326 2.38 11.88 12.93
CA ASP A 326 3.32 10.99 13.57
C ASP A 326 4.30 11.80 14.43
N PHE A 327 4.55 11.31 15.64
CA PHE A 327 5.40 11.96 16.64
C PHE A 327 6.36 10.93 17.21
N GLN A 328 7.66 11.23 17.18
CA GLN A 328 8.68 10.33 17.72
C GLN A 328 9.57 11.08 18.73
N ALA A 329 9.87 10.42 19.84
CA ALA A 329 10.82 10.92 20.83
C ALA A 329 11.79 9.80 21.18
N ASN A 330 13.08 10.07 21.01
CA ASN A 330 14.12 9.06 21.12
C ASN A 330 15.25 9.54 22.01
N GLU A 331 15.83 8.64 22.80
CA GLU A 331 16.95 8.92 23.68
C GLU A 331 18.19 9.41 22.89
N ARG A 332 18.39 8.91 21.66
CA ARG A 332 19.47 9.37 20.75
C ARG A 332 19.42 10.85 20.40
N SER A 333 18.28 11.50 20.62
CA SER A 333 18.06 12.93 20.39
C SER A 333 17.64 13.65 21.68
N ASN A 334 18.06 13.14 22.84
CA ASN A 334 17.70 13.67 24.16
C ASN A 334 16.18 13.86 24.34
N TRP A 335 15.39 12.95 23.79
CA TRP A 335 13.92 12.98 23.85
C TRP A 335 13.27 14.20 23.18
N ALA A 336 14.02 14.92 22.34
CA ALA A 336 13.42 15.93 21.46
C ALA A 336 12.38 15.28 20.55
N VAL A 337 11.20 15.89 20.46
CA VAL A 337 10.07 15.36 19.69
C VAL A 337 10.21 15.78 18.23
N SER A 338 10.29 14.80 17.33
CA SER A 338 10.00 15.00 15.91
C SER A 338 8.51 14.99 15.66
N ARG A 339 8.07 15.81 14.72
CA ARG A 339 6.67 15.96 14.32
C ARG A 339 6.62 15.83 12.82
N SER A 340 5.86 14.87 12.32
CA SER A 340 5.59 14.68 10.90
C SER A 340 4.09 14.78 10.69
N LEU A 341 3.66 15.73 9.87
CA LEU A 341 2.26 15.96 9.53
C LEU A 341 2.11 15.81 8.02
N MET A 342 1.12 15.06 7.59
CA MET A 342 0.80 14.90 6.17
C MET A 342 -0.70 15.08 5.95
N ALA A 343 -1.09 15.79 4.90
CA ALA A 343 -2.49 15.94 4.55
C ALA A 343 -2.67 16.14 3.05
N GLY A 344 -3.76 15.61 2.49
CA GLY A 344 -4.02 15.74 1.07
C GLY A 344 -5.12 14.81 0.59
N LEU A 345 -4.91 14.22 -0.59
CA LEU A 345 -5.93 13.51 -1.34
C LEU A 345 -5.48 12.08 -1.64
N GLN A 346 -6.32 11.11 -1.28
CA GLN A 346 -6.25 9.73 -1.73
C GLN A 346 -7.14 9.56 -2.97
N PHE A 347 -6.59 8.90 -3.99
CA PHE A 347 -7.34 8.52 -5.18
C PHE A 347 -7.86 7.09 -5.04
N GLU A 348 -9.18 6.92 -4.98
CA GLU A 348 -9.81 5.63 -4.65
C GLU A 348 -9.66 4.58 -5.77
N GLU A 349 -9.62 5.04 -7.03
CA GLU A 349 -9.52 4.21 -8.23
C GLU A 349 -8.09 4.08 -8.80
N ALA A 350 -7.18 5.01 -8.44
CA ALA A 350 -5.80 4.97 -8.92
C ALA A 350 -4.98 3.99 -8.06
N ARG A 351 -4.99 2.72 -8.48
CA ARG A 351 -4.35 1.61 -7.75
C ARG A 351 -3.28 0.92 -8.55
N ILE A 352 -2.23 0.45 -7.85
CA ILE A 352 -1.23 -0.48 -8.37
C ILE A 352 -1.21 -1.69 -7.42
N GLY A 353 -1.81 -2.80 -7.85
CA GLY A 353 -2.13 -3.90 -6.94
C GLY A 353 -3.12 -3.42 -5.87
N ASP A 354 -2.82 -3.72 -4.60
CA ASP A 354 -3.63 -3.28 -3.45
C ASP A 354 -3.30 -1.84 -3.02
N ARG A 355 -2.28 -1.21 -3.62
CA ARG A 355 -1.79 0.11 -3.21
C ARG A 355 -2.58 1.25 -3.82
N ARG A 356 -2.91 2.26 -3.02
CA ARG A 356 -3.61 3.48 -3.45
C ARG A 356 -2.63 4.63 -3.60
N LEU A 357 -2.82 5.42 -4.66
CA LEU A 357 -2.09 6.66 -4.87
C LEU A 357 -2.61 7.74 -3.92
N GLN A 358 -1.69 8.46 -3.27
CA GLN A 358 -1.98 9.65 -2.49
C GLN A 358 -1.08 10.81 -2.92
N LEU A 359 -1.65 12.01 -3.00
CA LEU A 359 -0.91 13.27 -3.15
C LEU A 359 -1.02 14.04 -1.84
N LEU A 360 0.11 14.20 -1.15
CA LEU A 360 0.16 14.73 0.22
C LEU A 360 1.08 15.94 0.30
N MET A 361 0.59 17.00 0.94
CA MET A 361 1.48 18.00 1.52
C MET A 361 2.10 17.40 2.77
N GLU A 362 3.39 17.64 2.95
CA GLU A 362 4.17 17.12 4.05
C GLU A 362 4.78 18.28 4.86
N TYR A 363 4.76 18.18 6.17
CA TYR A 363 5.47 19.07 7.08
C TYR A 363 6.23 18.27 8.11
N PHE A 364 7.48 18.65 8.38
CA PHE A 364 8.28 18.01 9.40
C PHE A 364 9.06 19.03 10.22
N LYS A 365 9.17 18.77 11.53
CA LYS A 365 10.04 19.52 12.42
C LYS A 365 10.56 18.66 13.55
N GLY A 366 11.88 18.69 13.77
CA GLY A 366 12.54 18.06 14.91
C GLY A 366 13.87 17.42 14.51
N PRO A 367 14.38 16.44 15.29
CA PRO A 367 15.57 15.67 14.91
C PRO A 367 15.41 15.08 13.50
N SER A 368 16.44 15.18 12.66
CA SER A 368 16.38 14.71 11.28
C SER A 368 16.14 13.19 11.24
N PRO A 369 15.19 12.72 10.40
CA PRO A 369 14.95 11.30 10.21
C PRO A 369 16.01 10.66 9.29
N ASN A 370 16.83 11.47 8.62
CA ASN A 370 17.82 11.03 7.64
C ASN A 370 19.13 10.69 8.33
N GLY A 371 19.68 9.51 8.06
CA GLY A 371 20.82 8.97 8.77
C GLY A 371 22.05 9.87 8.78
N GLN A 372 22.48 10.39 7.64
CA GLN A 372 23.63 11.30 7.57
C GLN A 372 23.45 12.60 8.40
N PHE A 373 22.20 12.96 8.69
CA PHE A 373 21.83 14.20 9.39
C PHE A 373 21.24 13.93 10.79
N PHE A 374 21.29 12.69 11.31
CA PHE A 374 20.54 12.26 12.49
C PHE A 374 20.84 13.06 13.76
N SER A 375 22.04 13.65 13.87
CA SER A 375 22.47 14.47 15.01
C SER A 375 21.94 15.91 14.95
N GLN A 376 21.26 16.28 13.87
CA GLN A 376 20.80 17.63 13.61
C GLN A 376 19.28 17.72 13.69
N SER A 377 18.77 18.93 13.89
CA SER A 377 17.35 19.21 13.69
C SER A 377 17.10 19.77 12.29
N THR A 378 15.95 19.44 11.72
CA THR A 378 15.48 19.91 10.42
C THR A 378 14.03 20.41 10.52
N ASP A 379 13.68 21.35 9.65
CA ASP A 379 12.33 21.90 9.51
C ASP A 379 12.06 22.07 8.01
N TRP A 380 11.03 21.41 7.49
CA TRP A 380 10.73 21.43 6.08
C TRP A 380 9.24 21.30 5.76
N ILE A 381 8.88 21.80 4.58
CA ILE A 381 7.59 21.57 3.94
C ILE A 381 7.82 20.93 2.58
N GLY A 382 6.93 20.04 2.16
CA GLY A 382 7.04 19.33 0.89
C GLY A 382 5.69 18.95 0.28
N LEU A 383 5.79 18.39 -0.92
CA LEU A 383 4.70 17.77 -1.64
C LEU A 383 5.20 16.43 -2.16
N GLY A 384 4.46 15.36 -1.85
CA GLY A 384 4.82 13.98 -2.15
C GLY A 384 3.70 13.22 -2.84
N LEU A 385 4.09 12.30 -3.74
CA LEU A 385 3.25 11.22 -4.25
C LEU A 385 3.64 9.94 -3.52
N HIS A 386 2.65 9.25 -2.96
CA HIS A 386 2.84 8.07 -2.14
C HIS A 386 1.94 6.93 -2.61
N LEU A 387 2.44 5.70 -2.50
CA LEU A 387 1.67 4.49 -2.72
C LEU A 387 1.66 3.67 -1.42
N TYR A 388 0.52 3.66 -0.73
CA TYR A 388 0.28 2.88 0.49
C TYR A 388 -0.67 1.72 0.21
N TYR A 389 -0.49 0.60 0.90
CA TYR A 389 -1.28 -0.64 0.80
C TYR A 389 -2.56 -0.63 1.65
#